data_AF-A0A1S3QW35-F1
#
_entry.id   AF-A0A1S3QW35-F1
#
_cell.length_a   1.000
_cell.length_b   1.000
_cell.length_c   1.000
_cell.angle_alpha   90.00
_cell.angle_beta   90.00
_cell.angle_gamma   90.00
#
_symmetry.space_group_name_H-M   'P 1'
#
loop_
_entity.id
_entity.type
_entity.pdbx_description
1 polymer ?
#
loop_
_entity_poly.entity_id
_entity_poly.type
_entity_poly.pdbx_seq_one_letter_code
_entity_poly.pdbx_strand_id
1 'polypeptide(L)'
;MKLWWGWACVLLLSLLALSVSQAEAQDDLDLEMEEAMVEDMVEDREDSAEIEGEAEMEGEAEGEKGTDANVSFQVTYKTPVPIGEVYFSETFDDGSLDRWQVSKTMKEDADDEIAKYDGKWSVEQLKENKVPGDMGLVLKSRAKHHAIASLLDRPFLFRDDALVVQYEVNFQDGIDCGGAYIKLLSDEDDLDLVRWCYYYNLIYDVG
;
A
#
# COMPACT_ATOMS: atom_id res chain seq x y z
N MET A 1 59.36 18.82 17.74
CA MET A 1 58.24 18.10 17.10
C MET A 1 57.07 17.92 18.08
N LYS A 2 56.22 18.95 18.30
CA LYS A 2 55.00 18.84 19.14
C LYS A 2 53.79 19.69 18.65
N LEU A 3 53.91 20.41 17.54
CA LEU A 3 52.88 21.33 17.04
C LEU A 3 51.97 20.75 15.95
N TRP A 4 52.37 19.66 15.29
CA TRP A 4 51.60 19.03 14.20
C TRP A 4 50.27 18.43 14.70
N TRP A 5 50.30 17.71 15.83
CA TRP A 5 49.15 16.96 16.32
C TRP A 5 47.95 17.85 16.69
N GLY A 6 48.17 19.07 17.18
CA GLY A 6 47.07 20.00 17.48
C GLY A 6 46.27 20.41 16.24
N TRP A 7 46.94 20.59 15.09
CA TRP A 7 46.29 21.01 13.85
C TRP A 7 45.50 19.86 13.20
N ALA A 8 45.96 18.61 13.36
CA ALA A 8 45.23 17.43 12.91
C ALA A 8 43.89 17.25 13.65
N CYS A 9 43.88 17.44 14.98
CA CYS A 9 42.64 17.35 15.76
C CYS A 9 41.62 18.44 15.40
N VAL A 10 42.07 19.67 15.15
CA VAL A 10 41.17 20.77 14.73
C VAL A 10 40.55 20.49 13.36
N LEU A 11 41.33 19.98 12.41
CA LEU A 11 40.80 19.60 11.09
C LEU A 11 39.79 18.44 11.18
N LEU A 12 40.08 17.40 11.96
CA LEU A 12 39.15 16.29 12.19
C LEU A 12 37.84 16.74 12.85
N LEU A 13 37.90 17.63 13.84
CA LEU A 13 36.71 18.21 14.46
C LEU A 13 35.91 19.09 13.49
N SER A 14 36.58 19.84 12.60
CA SER A 14 35.89 20.63 11.56
C SER A 14 35.21 19.77 10.49
N LEU A 15 35.82 18.62 10.13
CA LEU A 15 35.21 17.67 9.19
C LEU A 15 34.01 16.95 9.81
N LEU A 16 34.10 16.56 11.08
CA LEU A 16 32.97 16.01 11.83
C LEU A 16 31.81 17.01 11.93
N ALA A 17 32.09 18.28 12.22
CA ALA A 17 31.08 19.33 12.26
C ALA A 17 30.39 19.51 10.90
N LEU A 18 31.13 19.51 9.78
CA LEU A 18 30.53 19.56 8.44
C LEU A 18 29.64 18.35 8.15
N SER A 19 30.05 17.14 8.54
CA SER A 19 29.22 15.94 8.31
C SER A 19 27.94 15.91 9.15
N VAL A 20 27.96 16.47 10.37
CA VAL A 20 26.75 16.60 11.20
C VAL A 20 25.79 17.62 10.58
N SER A 21 26.27 18.81 10.20
CA SER A 21 25.42 19.82 9.55
C SER A 21 24.90 19.42 8.17
N GLN A 22 25.53 18.48 7.47
CA GLN A 22 24.96 17.87 6.25
C GLN A 22 23.89 16.81 6.53
N ALA A 23 23.91 16.16 7.69
CA ALA A 23 22.88 15.20 8.07
C ALA A 23 21.63 15.92 8.58
N GLU A 24 21.80 16.92 9.45
CA GLU A 24 20.70 17.76 9.96
C GLU A 24 19.94 18.44 8.79
N ALA A 25 20.66 18.99 7.81
CA ALA A 25 20.06 19.63 6.65
C ALA A 25 19.39 18.68 5.63
N GLN A 26 19.57 17.36 5.75
CA GLN A 26 18.85 16.37 4.95
C GLN A 26 17.51 16.01 5.61
N ASP A 27 17.52 15.85 6.94
CA ASP A 27 16.33 15.59 7.77
C ASP A 27 15.30 16.73 7.65
N ASP A 28 15.78 17.99 7.70
CA ASP A 28 14.94 19.19 7.51
C ASP A 28 14.26 19.23 6.12
N LEU A 29 14.92 18.74 5.06
CA LEU A 29 14.41 18.76 3.68
C LEU A 29 13.36 17.67 3.42
N ASP A 30 13.51 16.50 4.04
CA ASP A 30 12.56 15.41 3.89
C ASP A 30 11.24 15.73 4.62
N LEU A 31 11.31 16.45 5.76
CA LEU A 31 10.13 16.97 6.47
C LEU A 31 9.39 18.09 5.72
N GLU A 32 10.10 19.07 5.14
CA GLU A 32 9.46 20.15 4.34
C GLU A 32 8.70 19.59 3.13
N MET A 33 9.17 18.48 2.53
CA MET A 33 8.49 17.82 1.42
C MET A 33 7.22 17.06 1.86
N GLU A 34 7.19 16.50 3.06
CA GLU A 34 5.97 15.86 3.60
C GLU A 34 4.91 16.90 3.98
N GLU A 35 5.26 17.99 4.67
CA GLU A 35 4.30 19.05 5.02
C GLU A 35 3.65 19.69 3.77
N ALA A 36 4.45 19.95 2.72
CA ALA A 36 3.97 20.53 1.47
C ALA A 36 2.96 19.64 0.70
N MET A 37 2.92 18.33 0.95
CA MET A 37 1.93 17.43 0.36
C MET A 37 0.62 17.35 1.15
N VAL A 38 0.59 17.85 2.40
CA VAL A 38 -0.60 17.78 3.27
C VAL A 38 -1.50 19.02 3.11
N GLU A 39 -0.95 20.20 2.86
CA GLU A 39 -1.76 21.43 2.71
C GLU A 39 -2.65 21.43 1.44
N ASP A 40 -2.21 20.84 0.33
CA ASP A 40 -2.90 20.90 -0.98
C ASP A 40 -4.19 20.04 -1.06
N MET A 41 -4.55 19.31 0.00
CA MET A 41 -5.75 18.46 0.05
C MET A 41 -6.91 19.01 0.90
N VAL A 42 -6.77 20.20 1.52
CA VAL A 42 -7.71 20.66 2.57
C VAL A 42 -8.76 21.66 2.07
N GLU A 43 -8.58 22.34 0.94
CA GLU A 43 -9.38 23.54 0.61
C GLU A 43 -10.77 23.28 -0.06
N ASP A 44 -11.07 22.06 -0.52
CA ASP A 44 -12.16 21.81 -1.49
C ASP A 44 -13.44 21.15 -0.91
N ARG A 45 -13.76 21.34 0.38
CA ARG A 45 -14.98 20.76 0.99
C ARG A 45 -15.70 21.61 2.05
N GLU A 46 -16.22 22.76 1.65
CA GLU A 46 -17.39 23.39 2.30
C GLU A 46 -18.52 23.69 1.31
N ASP A 47 -19.76 23.71 1.81
CA ASP A 47 -21.04 24.00 1.13
C ASP A 47 -21.47 23.17 -0.09
N SER A 48 -22.40 22.25 0.13
CA SER A 48 -23.83 22.59 -0.04
C SER A 48 -24.76 21.43 0.34
N ALA A 49 -25.81 21.75 1.10
CA ALA A 49 -26.86 20.82 1.51
C ALA A 49 -28.21 21.16 0.82
N GLU A 50 -29.17 20.23 0.95
CA GLU A 50 -30.61 20.42 0.72
C GLU A 50 -31.10 20.70 -0.72
N ILE A 51 -31.73 19.70 -1.34
CA ILE A 51 -33.02 19.89 -2.05
C ILE A 51 -33.95 18.73 -1.67
N GLU A 52 -35.04 19.03 -0.96
CA GLU A 52 -36.21 18.15 -0.82
C GLU A 52 -37.04 18.19 -2.11
N GLY A 53 -37.69 17.07 -2.47
CA GLY A 53 -38.45 16.96 -3.73
C GLY A 53 -39.45 15.82 -3.72
N GLU A 54 -40.59 16.02 -3.07
CA GLU A 54 -41.73 15.10 -3.12
C GLU A 54 -42.45 15.18 -4.49
N ALA A 55 -42.73 14.02 -5.10
CA ALA A 55 -43.70 13.91 -6.19
C ALA A 55 -44.24 12.47 -6.29
N GLU A 56 -45.45 12.25 -5.77
CA GLU A 56 -46.21 11.02 -6.05
C GLU A 56 -46.75 11.04 -7.49
N MET A 57 -46.74 9.88 -8.17
CA MET A 57 -47.69 9.63 -9.25
C MET A 57 -48.01 8.14 -9.35
N GLU A 58 -49.26 7.79 -9.06
CA GLU A 58 -49.81 6.45 -9.21
C GLU A 58 -49.99 6.06 -10.69
N GLY A 59 -49.97 4.75 -10.97
CA GLY A 59 -50.14 4.22 -12.32
C GLY A 59 -50.28 2.70 -12.35
N GLU A 60 -51.38 2.16 -11.83
CA GLU A 60 -51.75 0.76 -12.02
C GLU A 60 -52.29 0.49 -13.45
N ALA A 61 -51.80 -0.56 -14.10
CA ALA A 61 -52.62 -1.49 -14.90
C ALA A 61 -51.81 -2.75 -15.27
N GLU A 62 -52.46 -3.91 -15.18
CA GLU A 62 -51.82 -5.23 -15.13
C GLU A 62 -51.44 -5.82 -16.50
N GLY A 63 -50.53 -6.80 -16.48
CA GLY A 63 -50.19 -7.64 -17.63
C GLY A 63 -49.52 -8.95 -17.21
N GLU A 64 -50.29 -9.90 -16.68
CA GLU A 64 -49.77 -11.24 -16.33
C GLU A 64 -49.23 -12.00 -17.56
N LYS A 65 -47.96 -12.42 -17.50
CA LYS A 65 -47.57 -13.81 -17.85
C LYS A 65 -46.10 -14.12 -17.58
N GLY A 66 -45.86 -15.33 -17.08
CA GLY A 66 -44.63 -16.06 -17.37
C GLY A 66 -43.63 -16.11 -16.23
N THR A 67 -43.70 -17.19 -15.47
CA THR A 67 -42.59 -17.73 -14.70
C THR A 67 -41.30 -17.74 -15.52
N ASP A 68 -40.19 -17.26 -14.93
CA ASP A 68 -38.97 -18.06 -14.97
C ASP A 68 -38.24 -17.93 -13.63
N ALA A 69 -37.84 -19.08 -13.10
CA ALA A 69 -37.27 -19.17 -11.77
C ALA A 69 -35.80 -18.77 -11.79
N ASN A 70 -35.39 -17.93 -10.81
CA ASN A 70 -34.04 -17.82 -10.27
C ASN A 70 -32.92 -18.34 -11.19
N VAL A 71 -32.65 -17.63 -12.28
CA VAL A 71 -31.50 -17.92 -13.15
C VAL A 71 -30.26 -17.41 -12.44
N SER A 72 -29.76 -18.18 -11.49
CA SER A 72 -28.44 -17.96 -10.90
C SER A 72 -27.40 -18.20 -11.99
N PHE A 73 -26.93 -17.13 -12.63
CA PHE A 73 -25.79 -17.18 -13.53
C PHE A 73 -24.53 -17.52 -12.72
N GLN A 74 -24.26 -18.81 -12.56
CA GLN A 74 -23.04 -19.30 -11.92
C GLN A 74 -21.85 -19.05 -12.86
N VAL A 75 -21.28 -17.85 -12.77
CA VAL A 75 -20.01 -17.51 -13.40
C VAL A 75 -18.94 -18.45 -12.85
N THR A 76 -18.41 -19.32 -13.70
CA THR A 76 -17.27 -20.18 -13.35
C THR A 76 -16.00 -19.37 -13.50
N TYR A 77 -15.43 -18.93 -12.38
CA TYR A 77 -14.14 -18.28 -12.34
C TYR A 77 -13.03 -19.21 -12.87
N LYS A 78 -11.98 -18.60 -13.40
CA LYS A 78 -10.72 -19.24 -13.77
C LYS A 78 -9.61 -18.25 -13.50
N THR A 79 -8.61 -18.67 -12.72
CA THR A 79 -7.36 -17.96 -12.50
C THR A 79 -6.81 -17.38 -13.81
N PRO A 80 -6.66 -16.05 -13.91
CA PRO A 80 -6.02 -15.42 -15.06
C PRO A 80 -4.61 -15.97 -15.28
N VAL A 81 -4.28 -16.32 -16.52
CA VAL A 81 -2.92 -16.68 -16.91
C VAL A 81 -2.26 -15.44 -17.51
N PRO A 82 -1.19 -14.89 -16.92
CA PRO A 82 -0.52 -13.70 -17.45
C PRO A 82 0.04 -13.95 -18.86
N ILE A 83 -0.03 -12.93 -19.72
CA ILE A 83 0.39 -13.00 -21.12
C ILE A 83 1.48 -11.98 -21.42
N GLY A 84 2.48 -12.38 -22.23
CA GLY A 84 3.59 -11.52 -22.61
C GLY A 84 4.70 -11.45 -21.55
N GLU A 85 5.43 -10.34 -21.52
CA GLU A 85 6.48 -10.10 -20.53
C GLU A 85 5.89 -9.54 -19.24
N VAL A 86 5.91 -10.36 -18.19
CA VAL A 86 5.37 -10.03 -16.87
C VAL A 86 6.52 -10.11 -15.85
N TYR A 87 6.58 -9.13 -14.96
CA TYR A 87 7.60 -9.03 -13.91
C TYR A 87 7.11 -9.55 -12.56
N PHE A 88 5.80 -9.54 -12.34
CA PHE A 88 5.12 -10.07 -11.17
C PHE A 88 3.66 -10.29 -11.52
N SER A 89 3.08 -11.36 -11.00
CA SER A 89 1.63 -11.57 -10.98
C SER A 89 1.29 -12.36 -9.72
N GLU A 90 0.21 -11.94 -9.07
CA GLU A 90 -0.35 -12.64 -7.94
C GLU A 90 -1.88 -12.63 -8.08
N THR A 91 -2.49 -13.76 -7.72
CA THR A 91 -3.95 -13.96 -7.69
C THR A 91 -4.40 -14.52 -6.34
N PHE A 92 -3.49 -15.06 -5.52
CA PHE A 92 -3.78 -15.74 -4.26
C PHE A 92 -4.74 -16.95 -4.39
N ASP A 93 -5.11 -17.39 -5.60
CA ASP A 93 -6.05 -18.49 -5.86
C ASP A 93 -5.56 -19.85 -5.34
N ASP A 94 -4.26 -20.01 -5.11
CA ASP A 94 -3.68 -21.20 -4.47
C ASP A 94 -3.87 -21.24 -2.94
N GLY A 95 -4.37 -20.14 -2.35
CA GLY A 95 -4.58 -19.98 -0.92
C GLY A 95 -3.31 -19.71 -0.10
N SER A 96 -2.16 -19.49 -0.75
CA SER A 96 -0.85 -19.43 -0.10
C SER A 96 -0.29 -18.02 0.05
N LEU A 97 0.66 -17.89 0.96
CA LEU A 97 1.54 -16.72 1.12
C LEU A 97 3.03 -17.12 1.03
N ASP A 98 3.35 -18.28 0.43
CA ASP A 98 4.72 -18.82 0.42
C ASP A 98 5.76 -17.88 -0.25
N ARG A 99 5.35 -17.06 -1.22
CA ARG A 99 6.22 -16.04 -1.85
C ARG A 99 6.24 -14.70 -1.10
N TRP A 100 5.46 -14.54 -0.04
CA TRP A 100 5.21 -13.28 0.65
C TRP A 100 5.84 -13.25 2.03
N GLN A 101 6.56 -12.17 2.32
CA GLN A 101 7.28 -11.97 3.56
C GLN A 101 6.62 -10.85 4.38
N VAL A 102 6.06 -11.19 5.53
CA VAL A 102 5.54 -10.21 6.50
C VAL A 102 6.72 -9.53 7.20
N SER A 103 6.73 -8.20 7.17
CA SER A 103 7.74 -7.38 7.86
C SER A 103 7.59 -7.51 9.38
N LYS A 104 8.71 -7.40 10.10
CA LYS A 104 8.76 -7.45 11.58
C LYS A 104 9.40 -6.19 12.18
N THR A 105 9.54 -5.16 11.36
CA THR A 105 10.28 -3.95 11.70
C THR A 105 9.46 -3.04 12.62
N MET A 106 10.16 -2.15 13.29
CA MET A 106 9.57 -1.06 14.07
C MET A 106 10.07 0.26 13.49
N LYS A 107 9.19 1.23 13.29
CA LYS A 107 9.58 2.62 12.98
C LYS A 107 10.32 3.17 14.20
N GLU A 108 11.55 3.63 14.04
CA GLU A 108 12.40 4.02 15.18
C GLU A 108 11.91 5.32 15.85
N ASP A 109 11.23 6.20 15.10
CA ASP A 109 10.77 7.53 15.53
C ASP A 109 9.26 7.61 15.84
N ALA A 110 8.57 6.46 15.95
CA ALA A 110 7.14 6.41 16.25
C ALA A 110 6.87 5.94 17.69
N ASP A 111 5.71 6.34 18.25
CA ASP A 111 5.27 5.88 19.56
C ASP A 111 5.15 4.33 19.60
N ASP A 112 5.45 3.73 20.75
CA ASP A 112 5.73 2.29 20.91
C ASP A 112 4.52 1.41 20.50
N GLU A 113 3.30 1.95 20.57
CA GLU A 113 2.06 1.29 20.14
C GLU A 113 1.82 1.36 18.62
N ILE A 114 2.35 2.40 17.97
CA ILE A 114 2.19 2.74 16.54
C ILE A 114 3.37 2.21 15.71
N ALA A 115 4.57 2.14 16.28
CA ALA A 115 5.81 1.81 15.60
C ALA A 115 5.82 0.43 14.90
N LYS A 116 4.99 -0.52 15.34
CA LYS A 116 5.12 -1.95 15.00
C LYS A 116 4.21 -2.35 13.83
N TYR A 117 4.79 -2.97 12.81
CA TYR A 117 4.04 -3.69 11.78
C TYR A 117 3.54 -5.05 12.32
N ASP A 118 2.50 -5.04 13.17
CA ASP A 118 1.90 -6.24 13.77
C ASP A 118 0.52 -6.62 13.16
N GLY A 119 0.19 -6.01 12.02
CA GLY A 119 -0.94 -6.37 11.17
C GLY A 119 -0.97 -7.85 10.77
N LYS A 120 -2.17 -8.39 10.58
CA LYS A 120 -2.39 -9.80 10.28
C LYS A 120 -2.98 -9.98 8.90
N TRP A 121 -2.42 -10.93 8.17
CA TRP A 121 -2.79 -11.27 6.80
C TRP A 121 -3.44 -12.66 6.73
N SER A 122 -4.38 -12.83 5.81
CA SER A 122 -4.87 -14.13 5.37
C SER A 122 -5.22 -14.08 3.88
N VAL A 123 -5.45 -15.25 3.28
CA VAL A 123 -5.98 -15.38 1.93
C VAL A 123 -7.42 -15.90 2.02
N GLU A 124 -8.37 -15.09 1.57
CA GLU A 124 -9.82 -15.34 1.72
C GLU A 124 -10.60 -14.88 0.47
N GLN A 125 -11.76 -15.47 0.23
CA GLN A 125 -12.72 -14.94 -0.76
C GLN A 125 -13.35 -13.64 -0.22
N LEU A 126 -13.81 -12.77 -1.14
CA LEU A 126 -14.63 -11.62 -0.80
C LEU A 126 -15.81 -11.98 0.12
N LYS A 127 -16.29 -11.05 0.95
CA LYS A 127 -17.45 -11.22 1.84
C LYS A 127 -18.76 -11.20 1.07
N GLU A 128 -18.88 -10.30 0.10
CA GLU A 128 -20.04 -10.09 -0.78
C GLU A 128 -19.61 -10.23 -2.24
N ASN A 129 -20.58 -10.44 -3.15
CA ASN A 129 -20.34 -10.63 -4.60
C ASN A 129 -19.29 -11.70 -4.94
N LYS A 130 -19.12 -12.72 -4.08
CA LYS A 130 -18.09 -13.75 -4.21
C LYS A 130 -18.20 -14.50 -5.54
N VAL A 131 -17.06 -14.69 -6.21
CA VAL A 131 -16.95 -15.68 -7.29
C VAL A 131 -16.20 -16.91 -6.73
N PRO A 132 -16.75 -18.13 -6.77
CA PRO A 132 -16.10 -19.28 -6.14
C PRO A 132 -14.73 -19.60 -6.76
N GLY A 133 -13.69 -19.56 -5.94
CA GLY A 133 -12.30 -19.82 -6.34
C GLY A 133 -11.48 -18.55 -6.61
N ASP A 134 -12.10 -17.38 -6.64
CA ASP A 134 -11.47 -16.06 -6.69
C ASP A 134 -11.08 -15.65 -5.25
N MET A 135 -9.78 -15.56 -4.99
CA MET A 135 -9.20 -15.33 -3.67
C MET A 135 -8.49 -13.98 -3.61
N GLY A 136 -8.29 -13.45 -2.41
CA GLY A 136 -7.50 -12.23 -2.22
C GLY A 136 -6.77 -12.18 -0.90
N LEU A 137 -5.73 -11.35 -0.85
CA LEU A 137 -5.04 -10.99 0.38
C LEU A 137 -5.93 -10.07 1.23
N VAL A 138 -6.19 -10.45 2.47
CA VAL A 138 -7.11 -9.74 3.38
C VAL A 138 -6.41 -9.34 4.67
N LEU A 139 -6.58 -8.08 5.06
CA LEU A 139 -6.17 -7.55 6.36
C LEU A 139 -7.15 -7.96 7.45
N LYS A 140 -6.63 -8.46 8.58
CA LYS A 140 -7.43 -9.04 9.68
C LYS A 140 -7.31 -8.29 11.00
N SER A 141 -6.37 -7.35 11.13
CA SER A 141 -6.24 -6.47 12.30
C SER A 141 -6.85 -5.10 11.99
N ARG A 142 -7.57 -4.50 12.94
CA ARG A 142 -8.05 -3.11 12.85
C ARG A 142 -7.07 -2.17 13.54
N ALA A 143 -6.92 -0.95 13.02
CA ALA A 143 -6.06 0.10 13.58
C ALA A 143 -4.63 -0.36 13.89
N LYS A 144 -4.03 -1.10 12.95
CA LYS A 144 -2.66 -1.63 13.02
C LYS A 144 -1.96 -1.42 11.69
N HIS A 145 -0.67 -1.09 11.73
CA HIS A 145 0.14 -1.03 10.53
C HIS A 145 0.34 -2.42 9.92
N HIS A 146 0.18 -2.51 8.61
CA HIS A 146 0.29 -3.74 7.85
C HIS A 146 1.45 -3.62 6.86
N ALA A 147 2.34 -4.62 6.84
CA ALA A 147 3.47 -4.65 5.93
C ALA A 147 3.77 -6.09 5.51
N ILE A 148 3.67 -6.34 4.21
CA ILE A 148 4.01 -7.60 3.55
C ILE A 148 4.59 -7.25 2.18
N ALA A 149 5.62 -7.98 1.75
CA ALA A 149 6.30 -7.75 0.49
C ALA A 149 6.59 -9.08 -0.22
N SER A 150 6.78 -9.04 -1.53
CA SER A 150 7.27 -10.16 -2.33
C SER A 150 8.25 -9.64 -3.38
N LEU A 151 9.25 -10.44 -3.72
CA LEU A 151 10.15 -10.12 -4.83
C LEU A 151 9.41 -10.24 -6.16
N LEU A 152 9.73 -9.32 -7.08
CA LEU A 152 9.45 -9.50 -8.50
C LEU A 152 10.19 -10.74 -9.01
N ASP A 153 9.66 -11.39 -10.05
CA ASP A 153 10.28 -12.57 -10.67
C ASP A 153 11.64 -12.22 -11.32
N ARG A 154 11.84 -10.92 -11.63
CA ARG A 154 13.11 -10.28 -12.04
C ARG A 154 13.03 -8.77 -11.73
N PRO A 155 14.16 -8.07 -11.50
CA PRO A 155 14.16 -6.61 -11.34
C PRO A 155 13.62 -5.90 -12.58
N PHE A 156 12.79 -4.87 -12.38
CA PHE A 156 12.39 -3.95 -13.45
C PHE A 156 13.43 -2.85 -13.61
N LEU A 157 13.86 -2.58 -14.84
CA LEU A 157 14.89 -1.59 -15.14
C LEU A 157 14.29 -0.46 -15.99
N PHE A 158 14.20 0.74 -15.42
CA PHE A 158 13.74 1.94 -16.11
C PHE A 158 14.72 2.33 -17.23
N ARG A 159 14.45 1.85 -18.45
CA ARG A 159 15.22 2.12 -19.67
C ARG A 159 14.28 2.59 -20.77
N ASP A 160 13.93 1.68 -21.69
CA ASP A 160 13.11 1.98 -22.86
C ASP A 160 11.64 1.55 -22.68
N ASP A 161 11.37 0.65 -21.73
CA ASP A 161 10.03 0.12 -21.44
C ASP A 161 9.28 0.95 -20.40
N ALA A 162 7.98 1.13 -20.62
CA ALA A 162 7.09 1.76 -19.64
C ALA A 162 6.72 0.76 -18.53
N LEU A 163 6.85 1.20 -17.28
CA LEU A 163 6.33 0.46 -16.14
C LEU A 163 4.80 0.53 -16.10
N VAL A 164 4.15 -0.62 -15.95
CA VAL A 164 2.71 -0.72 -15.68
C VAL A 164 2.51 -1.53 -14.41
N VAL A 165 1.77 -0.98 -13.45
CA VAL A 165 1.33 -1.66 -12.23
C VAL A 165 -0.19 -1.54 -12.15
N GLN A 166 -0.85 -2.68 -11.99
CA GLN A 166 -2.29 -2.78 -11.79
C GLN A 166 -2.56 -3.67 -10.58
N TYR A 167 -3.53 -3.27 -9.77
CA TYR A 167 -3.99 -4.01 -8.61
C TYR A 167 -5.45 -3.64 -8.33
N GLU A 168 -6.12 -4.45 -7.51
CA GLU A 168 -7.51 -4.26 -7.12
C GLU A 168 -7.61 -4.17 -5.60
N VAL A 169 -8.49 -3.29 -5.10
CA VAL A 169 -8.72 -3.07 -3.67
C VAL A 169 -10.22 -3.07 -3.42
N ASN A 170 -10.64 -3.75 -2.35
CA ASN A 170 -12.02 -3.76 -1.91
C ASN A 170 -12.08 -3.56 -0.38
N PHE A 171 -12.60 -2.41 0.06
CA PHE A 171 -12.81 -2.09 1.48
C PHE A 171 -14.09 -2.76 1.99
N GLN A 172 -14.03 -4.08 2.17
CA GLN A 172 -15.19 -4.95 2.44
C GLN A 172 -15.96 -4.65 3.75
N ASP A 173 -15.35 -3.94 4.69
CA ASP A 173 -15.98 -3.49 5.95
C ASP A 173 -16.15 -1.95 6.01
N GLY A 174 -15.88 -1.24 4.91
CA GLY A 174 -15.62 0.20 4.92
C GLY A 174 -14.20 0.54 5.40
N ILE A 175 -13.88 1.84 5.39
CA ILE A 175 -12.64 2.40 5.94
C ILE A 175 -12.94 3.79 6.52
N ASP A 176 -12.55 4.01 7.78
CA ASP A 176 -12.76 5.28 8.49
C ASP A 176 -11.53 6.20 8.36
N CYS A 177 -10.35 5.63 8.61
CA CYS A 177 -9.04 6.20 8.33
C CYS A 177 -8.08 5.07 7.90
N GLY A 178 -7.18 5.39 6.97
CA GLY A 178 -6.19 4.46 6.43
C GLY A 178 -6.12 4.48 4.90
N GLY A 179 -5.11 3.81 4.34
CA GLY A 179 -4.88 3.66 2.90
C GLY A 179 -4.94 2.21 2.45
N ALA A 180 -4.75 1.94 1.16
CA ALA A 180 -4.42 0.60 0.65
C ALA A 180 -3.71 0.77 -0.69
N TYR A 181 -2.40 0.96 -0.63
CA TYR A 181 -1.58 1.42 -1.74
C TYR A 181 -0.31 0.58 -1.86
N ILE A 182 0.29 0.57 -3.05
CA ILE A 182 1.49 -0.21 -3.39
C ILE A 182 2.72 0.71 -3.48
N LYS A 183 3.82 0.36 -2.81
CA LYS A 183 5.17 0.97 -2.98
C LYS A 183 6.06 0.03 -3.84
N LEU A 184 7.06 0.51 -4.60
CA LEU A 184 7.89 -0.27 -5.60
C LEU A 184 9.42 -0.15 -5.38
N LEU A 185 10.24 -1.20 -5.60
CA LEU A 185 11.64 -1.41 -5.07
C LEU A 185 12.72 -0.56 -5.74
N SER A 186 13.76 -0.36 -4.94
CA SER A 186 15.15 -0.38 -5.38
C SER A 186 15.75 -1.77 -5.16
N ASP A 187 16.28 -2.41 -6.19
CA ASP A 187 17.04 -3.67 -6.04
C ASP A 187 18.40 -3.35 -5.40
N GLU A 188 18.59 -3.68 -4.11
CA GLU A 188 19.77 -3.35 -3.30
C GLU A 188 20.41 -4.61 -2.70
N ASP A 189 21.74 -4.66 -2.63
CA ASP A 189 22.53 -5.86 -2.30
C ASP A 189 22.25 -6.43 -0.89
N ASP A 190 21.72 -5.62 0.04
CA ASP A 190 21.43 -5.96 1.44
C ASP A 190 19.94 -5.90 1.82
N LEU A 191 19.05 -5.89 0.82
CA LEU A 191 17.61 -5.85 1.01
C LEU A 191 17.03 -7.05 1.82
N ASP A 192 16.65 -6.80 3.07
CA ASP A 192 16.00 -7.77 3.97
C ASP A 192 14.50 -7.49 4.12
N LEU A 193 13.65 -8.24 3.38
CA LEU A 193 12.18 -8.10 3.43
C LEU A 193 11.56 -8.33 4.82
N VAL A 194 12.28 -8.91 5.77
CA VAL A 194 11.81 -9.11 7.16
C VAL A 194 12.08 -7.87 8.03
N ARG A 195 13.10 -7.07 7.69
CA ARG A 195 13.59 -5.92 8.48
C ARG A 195 13.54 -4.57 7.77
N TRP A 196 13.05 -4.54 6.54
CA TRP A 196 12.72 -3.32 5.81
C TRP A 196 11.72 -2.45 6.62
N CYS A 197 12.05 -1.17 6.84
CA CYS A 197 11.18 -0.19 7.53
C CYS A 197 10.58 0.82 6.55
N TYR A 198 11.46 1.38 5.73
CA TYR A 198 11.21 2.11 4.49
C TYR A 198 12.20 1.58 3.44
N TYR A 199 12.04 1.94 2.17
CA TYR A 199 12.61 1.29 0.97
C TYR A 199 11.82 0.06 0.43
N TYR A 200 10.59 0.34 -0.05
CA TYR A 200 10.16 0.02 -1.43
C TYR A 200 9.92 -1.50 -1.86
N ASN A 201 8.97 -1.76 -2.82
CA ASN A 201 8.28 -2.97 -3.43
C ASN A 201 7.18 -3.85 -2.80
N LEU A 202 6.08 -3.88 -3.58
CA LEU A 202 4.80 -4.55 -3.43
C LEU A 202 4.34 -4.63 -1.98
N ILE A 203 4.46 -3.46 -1.36
CA ILE A 203 4.04 -3.14 -0.01
C ILE A 203 2.60 -2.70 -0.07
N TYR A 204 1.67 -3.52 0.41
CA TYR A 204 0.34 -3.07 0.81
C TYR A 204 0.43 -2.47 2.21
N ASP A 205 0.57 -1.15 2.30
CA ASP A 205 0.58 -0.41 3.57
C ASP A 205 -0.80 0.22 3.83
N VAL A 206 -1.23 0.11 5.09
CA VAL A 206 -2.50 0.61 5.61
C VAL A 206 -2.17 1.25 6.95
N GLY A 207 -2.16 2.59 6.96
CA GLY A 207 -2.09 3.41 8.17
C GLY A 207 -3.35 3.31 9.02
#